data_AF-A0A944Z6M6-F1
#
_entry.id   AF-A0A944Z6M6-F1
#
_cell.length_a   1.000
_cell.length_b   1.000
_cell.length_c   1.000
_cell.angle_alpha   90.00
_cell.angle_beta   90.00
_cell.angle_gamma   90.00
#
_symmetry.space_group_name_H-M   'P 1'
#
loop_
_entity.id
_entity.type
_entity.pdbx_description
1 polymer ?
#
loop_
_entity_poly.entity_id
_entity_poly.type
_entity_poly.pdbx_seq_one_letter_code
_entity_poly.pdbx_strand_id
1 'polypeptide(L)'
;MIVDGMIASDVNVSDKGVGFQIMCKDLRDTFRVFIPMDNVNGEQFLNMGDFVKVDFNEFFPFGNEVRMEVKRVILDKGKKKFDFGMVS
;
A
#
# COMPACT_ATOMS: atom_id res chain seq x y z
N MET A 1 -7.74 7.48 9.53
CA MET A 1 -8.74 6.53 9.02
C MET A 1 -7.99 5.25 8.65
N ILE A 2 -8.60 4.07 8.83
CA ILE A 2 -7.96 2.80 8.47
C ILE A 2 -8.83 2.10 7.43
N VAL A 3 -8.23 1.70 6.31
CA VAL A 3 -8.89 0.95 5.24
C VAL A 3 -8.13 -0.32 4.91
N ASP A 4 -8.86 -1.35 4.49
CA ASP A 4 -8.29 -2.57 3.97
C ASP A 4 -7.79 -2.34 2.52
N GLY A 5 -6.56 -2.77 2.25
CA GLY A 5 -5.91 -2.62 0.96
C GLY A 5 -5.19 -3.89 0.51
N MET A 6 -4.82 -3.91 -0.77
CA MET A 6 -3.90 -4.87 -1.35
C MET A 6 -2.82 -4.10 -2.12
N ILE A 7 -1.55 -4.48 -1.94
CA ILE A 7 -0.45 -3.91 -2.74
C ILE A 7 -0.67 -4.31 -4.22
N ALA A 8 -0.84 -3.31 -5.08
CA ALA A 8 -1.25 -3.47 -6.47
C ALA A 8 -0.12 -3.24 -7.49
N SER A 9 1.08 -2.93 -7.01
CA SER A 9 2.28 -2.78 -7.84
C SER A 9 3.50 -3.34 -7.12
N ASP A 10 4.62 -3.44 -7.84
CA ASP A 10 5.93 -3.63 -7.20
C ASP A 10 6.23 -2.49 -6.22
N VAL A 11 6.93 -2.83 -5.14
CA VAL A 11 7.39 -1.90 -4.12
C VAL A 11 8.75 -1.36 -4.55
N ASN A 12 8.80 -0.05 -4.82
CA ASN A 12 10.02 0.64 -5.22
C ASN A 12 10.67 1.31 -4.01
N VAL A 13 11.91 0.94 -3.73
CA VAL A 13 12.70 1.48 -2.61
C VAL A 13 13.82 2.34 -3.17
N SER A 14 13.94 3.56 -2.65
CA SER A 14 14.96 4.53 -3.02
C SER A 14 15.53 5.22 -1.78
N ASP A 15 16.58 6.03 -1.98
CA ASP A 15 17.12 6.93 -0.95
C ASP A 15 16.09 7.94 -0.42
N LYS A 16 15.09 8.30 -1.22
CA LYS A 16 14.02 9.22 -0.84
C LYS A 16 12.90 8.56 -0.05
N GLY A 17 12.74 7.25 -0.16
CA GLY A 17 11.67 6.50 0.49
C GLY A 17 11.11 5.37 -0.38
N VAL A 18 9.92 4.91 0.01
CA VAL A 18 9.26 3.72 -0.54
C VAL A 18 7.97 4.12 -1.25
N GLY A 19 7.82 3.71 -2.51
CA GLY A 19 6.66 4.02 -3.34
C GLY A 19 6.00 2.77 -3.94
N PHE A 20 4.67 2.73 -3.94
CA PHE A 20 3.87 1.64 -4.50
C PHE A 20 2.41 2.08 -4.70
N GLN A 21 1.59 1.21 -5.28
CA GLN A 21 0.15 1.40 -5.40
C GLN A 21 -0.60 0.46 -4.44
N ILE A 22 -1.71 0.94 -3.89
CA ILE A 22 -2.60 0.15 -3.04
C ILE A 22 -4.01 0.22 -3.63
N MET A 23 -4.59 -0.95 -3.88
CA MET A 23 -6.02 -1.08 -4.19
C MET A 23 -6.82 -1.15 -2.89
N CYS A 24 -7.69 -0.16 -2.66
CA CYS A 24 -8.57 -0.10 -1.50
C CYS A 24 -9.97 -0.57 -1.90
N LYS A 25 -10.36 -1.78 -1.48
CA LYS A 25 -11.63 -2.41 -1.92
C LYS A 25 -12.86 -1.59 -1.55
N ASP A 26 -12.90 -1.07 -0.33
CA ASP A 26 -14.04 -0.31 0.18
C ASP A 26 -14.22 1.03 -0.54
N LEU A 27 -13.12 1.59 -1.06
CA LEU A 27 -13.10 2.83 -1.82
C LEU A 27 -13.27 2.60 -3.32
N ARG A 28 -13.19 1.35 -3.79
CA ARG A 28 -13.24 0.94 -5.20
C ARG A 28 -12.24 1.68 -6.08
N ASP A 29 -11.06 1.99 -5.53
CA ASP A 29 -10.05 2.79 -6.21
C ASP A 29 -8.62 2.32 -5.86
N THR A 30 -7.64 2.76 -6.64
CA THR A 30 -6.22 2.46 -6.47
C THR A 30 -5.44 3.75 -6.26
N PHE A 31 -4.75 3.83 -5.13
CA PHE A 31 -4.01 5.02 -4.73
C PHE A 31 -2.52 4.79 -4.86
N ARG A 32 -1.82 5.79 -5.42
CA ARG A 32 -0.36 5.84 -5.34
C ARG A 32 0.06 6.32 -3.97
N VAL A 33 0.92 5.55 -3.32
CA VAL A 33 1.46 5.80 -1.99
C VAL A 33 2.95 6.04 -2.08
N PHE A 34 3.43 7.00 -1.30
CA PHE A 34 4.84 7.26 -1.11
C PHE A 34 5.09 7.56 0.37
N ILE A 35 6.02 6.83 0.97
CA ILE A 35 6.43 6.99 2.36
C ILE A 35 7.87 7.51 2.36
N PRO A 36 8.14 8.73 2.85
CA PRO A 36 9.49 9.26 2.96
C PRO A 36 10.38 8.36 3.79
N MET A 37 11.67 8.25 3.43
CA MET A 37 12.60 7.30 4.05
C MET A 37 12.65 7.38 5.58
N ASP A 38 12.59 8.59 6.16
CA ASP A 38 12.59 8.83 7.61
C ASP A 38 11.37 8.23 8.34
N ASN A 39 10.30 7.94 7.59
CA ASN A 39 9.03 7.41 8.11
C ASN A 39 8.81 5.94 7.75
N VAL A 40 9.71 5.33 6.99
CA VAL A 40 9.61 3.92 6.58
C VAL A 40 9.83 3.02 7.80
N ASN A 41 8.89 2.12 8.06
CA ASN A 41 8.88 1.21 9.19
C ASN A 41 8.48 -0.21 8.78
N GLY A 42 9.15 -0.76 7.77
CA GLY A 42 8.94 -2.12 7.27
C GLY A 42 8.20 -2.20 5.94
N GLU A 43 7.66 -1.09 5.43
CA GLU A 43 6.98 -1.04 4.15
C GLU A 43 7.87 -1.42 2.96
N GLN A 44 9.19 -1.27 3.09
CA GLN A 44 10.16 -1.72 2.09
C GLN A 44 10.19 -3.24 1.86
N PHE A 45 9.61 -4.04 2.77
CA PHE A 45 9.55 -5.50 2.68
C PHE A 45 8.20 -6.03 2.19
N LEU A 46 7.24 -5.15 1.91
CA LEU A 46 5.97 -5.52 1.33
C LEU A 46 6.15 -5.96 -0.12
N ASN A 47 5.24 -6.81 -0.60
CA ASN A 47 5.25 -7.31 -1.97
C ASN A 47 3.89 -7.11 -2.63
N MET A 48 3.88 -7.08 -3.96
CA MET A 48 2.64 -7.12 -4.72
C MET A 48 1.75 -8.30 -4.28
N GLY A 49 0.45 -8.05 -4.12
CA GLY A 49 -0.52 -9.01 -3.63
C GLY A 49 -0.61 -9.15 -2.11
N ASP A 50 0.27 -8.50 -1.33
CA ASP A 50 0.13 -8.47 0.13
C ASP A 50 -1.13 -7.71 0.54
N PHE A 51 -1.91 -8.33 1.44
CA PHE A 51 -3.03 -7.66 2.10
C PHE A 51 -2.49 -6.76 3.21
N VAL A 52 -2.97 -5.52 3.24
CA VAL A 52 -2.48 -4.50 4.17
C VAL A 52 -3.63 -3.71 4.77
N LYS A 53 -3.38 -3.10 5.92
CA LYS A 53 -4.19 -2.03 6.47
C LYS A 53 -3.46 -0.71 6.29
N VAL A 54 -4.14 0.26 5.68
CA VAL A 54 -3.59 1.57 5.41
C VAL A 54 -4.16 2.55 6.41
N ASP A 55 -3.30 3.13 7.24
CA ASP A 55 -3.65 4.22 8.16
C ASP A 55 -3.28 5.54 7.48
N PHE A 56 -4.27 6.37 7.18
CA PHE A 56 -4.10 7.64 6.48
C PHE A 56 -4.85 8.78 7.17
N ASN A 57 -4.43 10.02 6.93
CA ASN A 57 -5.10 11.22 7.43
C ASN A 57 -6.25 11.62 6.53
N GLU A 58 -5.90 12.05 5.32
CA GLU A 58 -6.83 12.66 4.38
C GLU A 58 -6.49 12.30 2.94
N PHE A 59 -7.45 12.55 2.06
CA PHE A 59 -7.25 12.55 0.63
C PHE A 59 -6.97 13.95 0.15
N PHE A 60 -6.03 14.12 -0.78
CA PHE A 60 -5.71 15.41 -1.35
C PHE A 60 -5.59 15.33 -2.87
N PRO A 61 -6.02 16.37 -3.61
CA PRO A 61 -5.82 16.44 -5.04
C PRO A 61 -4.33 16.69 -5.37
N PHE A 62 -3.80 15.98 -6.36
CA PHE A 62 -2.45 16.18 -6.88
C PHE A 62 -2.43 16.02 -8.40
N GLY A 63 -2.34 17.13 -9.12
CA GLY A 63 -2.50 17.11 -10.58
C GLY A 63 -3.90 16.64 -10.97
N ASN A 64 -3.97 15.56 -11.77
CA ASN A 64 -5.23 14.94 -12.21
C ASN A 64 -5.62 13.71 -11.39
N GLU A 65 -4.96 13.47 -10.26
CA GLU A 65 -5.17 12.28 -9.41
C GLU A 65 -5.55 12.70 -7.97
N VAL A 66 -6.28 11.83 -7.27
CA VAL A 66 -6.44 11.92 -5.81
C VAL A 66 -5.38 11.05 -5.15
N ARG A 67 -4.65 11.61 -4.19
CA ARG A 67 -3.63 10.92 -3.41
C ARG A 67 -4.05 10.79 -1.96
N MET A 68 -3.37 9.89 -1.26
CA MET A 68 -3.63 9.57 0.13
C MET A 68 -2.42 9.99 0.97
N GLU A 69 -2.65 10.78 2.01
CA GLU A 69 -1.61 11.10 3.00
C GLU A 69 -1.49 9.92 3.99
N VAL A 70 -0.61 8.98 3.65
CA VAL A 70 -0.42 7.73 4.40
C VAL A 70 0.51 7.95 5.59
N LYS A 71 0.07 7.53 6.78
CA LYS A 71 0.90 7.47 7.99
C LYS A 71 1.76 6.23 8.04
N ARG A 72 1.17 5.08 7.71
CA ARG A 72 1.81 3.76 7.74
C ARG A 72 0.98 2.73 7.01
N VAL A 73 1.65 1.68 6.56
CA VAL A 73 1.02 0.52 5.92
C VAL A 73 1.42 -0.72 6.69
N ILE A 74 0.44 -1.46 7.21
CA ILE A 74 0.66 -2.61 8.07
C ILE A 74 0.23 -3.87 7.33
N LEU A 75 1.11 -4.86 7.24
CA LEU A 75 0.76 -6.18 6.69
C LEU A 75 -0.36 -6.82 7.52
N ASP A 76 -1.47 -7.16 6.85
CA ASP A 76 -2.59 -7.86 7.48
C ASP A 76 -2.34 -9.38 7.51
N LYS A 77 -1.64 -9.82 8.57
CA LYS A 77 -1.32 -11.24 8.79
C LYS A 77 -2.55 -12.14 8.98
N GLY A 78 -3.75 -11.56 9.16
CA GLY A 78 -5.00 -12.30 9.27
C GLY A 78 -5.57 -12.79 7.94
N LYS A 79 -5.14 -12.19 6.82
CA LYS A 79 -5.51 -12.61 5.47
C LYS A 79 -4.29 -13.28 4.83
N LYS A 80 -4.29 -14.63 4.79
CA LYS A 80 -3.25 -15.39 4.08
C LYS A 80 -3.15 -14.86 2.65
N LYS A 81 -1.92 -14.59 2.19
CA LYS A 81 -1.57 -14.52 0.77
C LYS A 81 -2.31 -15.66 0.07
N PHE A 82 -3.08 -15.36 -0.97
CA PHE A 82 -3.64 -16.43 -1.80
C PHE A 82 -2.43 -17.19 -2.37
N ASP A 83 -2.21 -18.40 -1.87
CA ASP A 83 -1.38 -19.38 -2.56
C ASP A 83 -2.08 -19.60 -3.90
N PHE A 84 -1.58 -18.97 -4.96
CA PHE A 84 -1.83 -19.49 -6.29
C PHE A 84 -1.16 -20.87 -6.30
N GLY A 85 -1.95 -21.89 -5.97
CA GLY A 85 -1.56 -23.27 -6.16
C GLY A 85 -1.07 -23.39 -7.60
N MET A 86 0.24 -23.57 -7.76
CA MET A 86 0.78 -24.16 -8.95
C MET A 86 0.08 -25.51 -9.08
N VAL A 87 -0.88 -25.57 -10.00
CA VAL A 87 -1.41 -26.84 -10.46
C VAL A 87 -0.23 -27.52 -11.16
N SER A 88 0.15 -28.65 -10.56
CA SER A 88 1.14 -29.66 -10.96
C SER A 88 1.48 -29.73 -12.43
#